data_AF-A0A1R3KLF2-F1
#
_entry.id   AF-A0A1R3KLF2-F1
#
_cell.length_a   1.000
_cell.length_b   1.000
_cell.length_c   1.000
_cell.angle_alpha   90.00
_cell.angle_beta   90.00
_cell.angle_gamma   90.00
#
_symmetry.space_group_name_H-M   'P 1'
#
loop_
_entity.id
_entity.type
_entity.pdbx_description
1 polymer ?
#
loop_
_entity_poly.entity_id
_entity_poly.type
_entity_poly.pdbx_seq_one_letter_code
_entity_poly.pdbx_strand_id
1 'polypeptide(L)'
;MEVANPLKRRRDDDDQVDLSLLEAVEKSQNAVEVLDLRAIKKLVLSFERRLKENIEARLKYPDQPERFADSEVELHEELEKLKILAGAPELYPELVNLNAIPSILNLLSHENVDIAVDVVHLLEDLTDEDVLEDNDEPARVLVDSLIENNVLELLVQNLHRLSEKDPDEMSAIYSTLATIENMIEVKPAVAELVGERTKLLKWLLGKIKAKEFDSNKQYASEILAILLQNSTANQKRLGQMNGVDAVLQAVALYKSKDPKTSDEEEMLENLFDCLCCLLMPLENKEKFIKAEGVELMIIIMKQKKSAYASAIRALDFSMTKYPPACERFIDVLGLKTAFAAFMGPLGYLGVGGNILRGSRRDRLLSKFVENECEKIDRLMELFIRYSDRVKAETQRLDALELDDLEMDEEERYNRKLESGLYTLQGNYMGLHE
;
A
#
# COMPACT_ATOMS: atom_id res chain seq x y z
N MET A 1 -21.42 19.40 -61.45
CA MET A 1 -22.11 18.55 -60.48
C MET A 1 -21.34 17.24 -60.43
N GLU A 2 -20.20 17.21 -59.74
CA GLU A 2 -20.12 16.97 -58.29
C GLU A 2 -20.91 15.72 -57.90
N VAL A 3 -20.22 14.63 -57.52
CA VAL A 3 -20.00 14.31 -56.10
C VAL A 3 -18.69 13.52 -56.01
N ALA A 4 -17.70 14.08 -55.31
CA ALA A 4 -16.48 13.40 -54.90
C ALA A 4 -16.75 12.61 -53.61
N ASN A 5 -16.16 11.43 -53.47
CA ASN A 5 -16.08 10.72 -52.20
C ASN A 5 -14.64 10.23 -51.98
N PRO A 6 -13.85 10.86 -51.09
CA PRO A 6 -12.61 10.29 -50.60
C PRO A 6 -12.66 10.09 -49.08
N LEU A 7 -12.84 8.85 -48.64
CA LEU A 7 -12.45 8.42 -47.30
C LEU A 7 -11.26 7.46 -47.44
N LYS A 8 -10.10 8.04 -47.76
CA LYS A 8 -8.81 7.40 -47.53
C LYS A 8 -8.33 7.95 -46.17
N ARG A 9 -8.47 7.13 -45.13
CA ARG A 9 -7.94 7.41 -43.79
C ARG A 9 -6.46 7.77 -43.93
N ARG A 10 -6.11 9.01 -43.58
CA ARG A 10 -4.74 9.39 -43.24
C ARG A 10 -4.37 8.57 -42.01
N ARG A 11 -3.21 7.92 -42.05
CA ARG A 11 -2.56 7.42 -40.84
C ARG A 11 -2.03 8.65 -40.12
N ASP A 12 -2.30 8.72 -38.84
CA ASP A 12 -1.78 9.71 -37.92
C ASP A 12 -0.26 9.50 -37.83
N ASP A 13 0.52 10.47 -38.31
CA ASP A 13 1.98 10.58 -38.18
C ASP A 13 2.34 11.62 -37.09
N ASP A 14 1.42 11.90 -36.15
CA ASP A 14 1.60 12.92 -35.09
C ASP A 14 2.29 12.37 -33.83
N ASP A 15 2.69 11.09 -33.80
CA ASP A 15 3.31 10.42 -32.64
C ASP A 15 4.86 10.49 -32.64
N GLN A 16 5.48 11.21 -33.60
CA GLN A 16 6.94 11.25 -33.74
C GLN A 16 7.51 12.56 -33.19
N VAL A 17 8.40 12.44 -32.18
CA VAL A 17 9.14 13.58 -31.59
C VAL A 17 9.85 14.37 -32.72
N ASP A 18 9.58 15.68 -32.82
CA ASP A 18 10.17 16.56 -33.84
C ASP A 18 11.64 16.86 -33.53
N LEU A 19 12.50 15.92 -33.91
CA LEU A 19 13.96 15.98 -33.80
C LEU A 19 14.56 17.27 -34.40
N SER A 20 13.89 17.89 -35.38
CA SER A 20 14.41 19.07 -36.08
C SER A 20 14.36 20.35 -35.26
N LEU A 21 13.34 20.49 -34.39
CA LEU A 21 13.22 21.60 -33.46
C LEU A 21 14.24 21.52 -32.32
N LEU A 22 14.59 20.30 -31.92
CA LEU A 22 15.50 20.04 -30.82
C LEU A 22 16.98 20.21 -31.22
N GLU A 23 17.37 19.80 -32.44
CA GLU A 23 18.72 20.03 -33.00
C GLU A 23 19.10 21.51 -33.10
N ALA A 24 18.11 22.41 -33.25
CA ALA A 24 18.36 23.85 -33.28
C ALA A 24 18.78 24.41 -31.90
N VAL A 25 18.39 23.74 -30.81
CA VAL A 25 18.68 24.16 -29.43
C VAL A 25 20.07 23.69 -28.98
N GLU A 26 20.54 22.53 -29.47
CA GLU A 26 21.87 21.96 -29.17
C GLU A 26 23.03 22.90 -29.57
N LYS A 27 22.81 23.82 -30.51
CA LYS A 27 23.86 24.70 -31.06
C LYS A 27 24.17 25.98 -30.26
N SER A 28 23.49 26.25 -29.14
CA SER A 28 23.78 27.46 -28.31
C SER A 28 24.38 27.09 -26.94
N GLN A 29 25.61 27.55 -26.69
CA GLN A 29 26.56 27.06 -25.66
C GLN A 29 26.32 27.43 -24.17
N ASN A 30 26.87 26.54 -23.32
CA ASN A 30 27.58 26.64 -22.02
C ASN A 30 27.40 27.87 -21.10
N ALA A 31 26.74 27.63 -19.96
CA ALA A 31 27.07 28.16 -18.63
C ALA A 31 26.49 27.18 -17.59
N VAL A 32 27.05 27.12 -16.38
CA VAL A 32 26.64 26.27 -15.24
C VAL A 32 25.12 26.01 -15.28
N GLU A 33 24.73 24.80 -15.67
CA GLU A 33 23.35 24.46 -16.02
C GLU A 33 22.49 24.46 -14.75
N VAL A 34 21.90 25.61 -14.43
CA VAL A 34 20.60 25.62 -13.77
C VAL A 34 19.68 24.83 -14.70
N LEU A 35 19.04 23.77 -14.19
CA LEU A 35 18.14 22.96 -14.97
C LEU A 35 16.99 23.87 -15.44
N ASP A 36 16.95 24.19 -16.73
CA ASP A 36 16.00 25.10 -17.33
C ASP A 36 15.28 24.44 -18.53
N LEU A 37 14.32 25.14 -19.11
CA LEU A 37 13.54 24.66 -20.27
C LEU A 37 14.42 24.31 -21.50
N ARG A 38 15.65 24.82 -21.61
CA ARG A 38 16.57 24.46 -22.70
C ARG A 38 17.36 23.21 -22.34
N ALA A 39 17.80 23.09 -21.09
CA ALA A 39 18.50 21.92 -20.59
C ALA A 39 17.64 20.67 -20.72
N ILE A 40 16.37 20.70 -20.32
CA ILE A 40 15.46 19.55 -20.47
C ILE A 40 15.29 19.13 -21.93
N LYS A 41 15.15 20.07 -22.87
CA LYS A 41 15.04 19.77 -24.30
C LYS A 41 16.27 19.06 -24.84
N LYS A 42 17.45 19.48 -24.38
CA LYS A 42 18.73 18.88 -24.76
C LYS A 42 18.88 17.48 -24.16
N LEU A 43 18.50 17.28 -22.90
CA LEU A 43 18.50 15.96 -22.24
C LEU A 43 17.57 14.98 -22.97
N VAL A 44 16.32 15.38 -23.20
CA VAL A 44 15.33 14.56 -23.91
C VAL A 44 15.78 14.24 -25.34
N LEU A 45 16.31 15.24 -26.07
CA LEU A 45 16.83 15.00 -27.43
C LEU A 45 17.97 13.98 -27.44
N SER A 46 18.91 14.12 -26.50
CA SER A 46 20.06 13.24 -26.40
C SER A 46 19.61 11.81 -26.10
N PHE A 47 18.69 11.64 -25.15
CA PHE A 47 18.05 10.37 -24.83
C PHE A 47 17.36 9.75 -26.06
N GLU A 48 16.47 10.48 -26.75
CA GLU A 48 15.74 10.00 -27.92
C GLU A 48 16.68 9.59 -29.07
N ARG A 49 17.78 10.33 -29.26
CA ARG A 49 18.79 9.99 -30.25
C ARG A 49 19.47 8.66 -29.92
N ARG A 50 19.91 8.47 -28.67
CA ARG A 50 20.57 7.22 -28.24
C ARG A 50 19.61 6.02 -28.24
N LEU A 51 18.35 6.24 -27.85
CA LEU A 51 17.31 5.23 -27.94
C LEU A 51 17.13 4.74 -29.37
N LYS A 52 17.03 5.68 -30.32
CA LYS A 52 16.90 5.34 -31.74
C LYS A 52 18.13 4.59 -32.27
N GLU A 53 19.33 5.05 -31.93
CA GLU A 53 20.59 4.38 -32.30
C GLU A 53 20.64 2.94 -31.78
N ASN A 54 20.22 2.72 -30.53
CA ASN A 54 20.13 1.39 -29.92
C ASN A 54 19.12 0.50 -30.68
N ILE A 55 17.90 0.99 -30.92
CA ILE A 55 16.86 0.25 -31.66
C ILE A 55 17.37 -0.14 -33.06
N GLU A 56 17.98 0.81 -33.78
CA GLU A 56 18.55 0.56 -35.12
C GLU A 56 19.67 -0.48 -35.09
N ALA A 57 20.56 -0.41 -34.09
CA ALA A 57 21.66 -1.36 -33.92
C ALA A 57 21.14 -2.79 -33.63
N ARG A 58 20.15 -2.93 -32.73
CA ARG A 58 19.49 -4.22 -32.43
C ARG A 58 18.78 -4.79 -33.65
N LEU A 59 18.04 -3.96 -34.39
CA LEU A 59 17.36 -4.40 -35.61
C LEU A 59 18.33 -4.86 -36.71
N LYS A 60 19.50 -4.21 -36.79
CA LYS A 60 20.53 -4.54 -37.77
C LYS A 60 21.31 -5.80 -37.40
N TYR A 61 21.48 -6.08 -36.11
CA TYR A 61 22.28 -7.19 -35.61
C TYR A 61 21.57 -8.02 -34.51
N PRO A 62 20.38 -8.62 -34.76
CA PRO A 62 19.54 -9.20 -33.70
C PRO A 62 20.24 -10.28 -32.85
N ASP A 63 21.05 -11.13 -33.50
CA ASP A 63 21.73 -12.25 -32.83
C ASP A 63 23.20 -11.95 -32.49
N GLN A 64 23.62 -10.67 -32.49
CA GLN A 64 25.01 -10.28 -32.19
C GLN A 64 25.07 -9.17 -31.14
N PRO A 65 24.92 -9.51 -29.84
CA PRO A 65 24.98 -8.54 -28.72
C PRO A 65 26.22 -7.64 -28.73
N GLU A 66 27.37 -8.22 -29.09
CA GLU A 66 28.65 -7.53 -29.21
C GLU A 66 28.61 -6.31 -30.17
N ARG A 67 27.64 -6.27 -31.11
CA ARG A 67 27.51 -5.20 -32.12
C ARG A 67 26.68 -4.01 -31.66
N PHE A 68 25.88 -4.17 -30.61
CA PHE A 68 25.01 -3.13 -30.07
C PHE A 68 25.27 -2.85 -28.59
N ALA A 69 26.19 -3.57 -27.93
CA ALA A 69 26.58 -3.35 -26.54
C ALA A 69 26.98 -1.89 -26.26
N ASP A 70 27.81 -1.27 -27.12
CA ASP A 70 28.20 0.13 -26.95
C ASP A 70 26.98 1.07 -26.95
N SER A 71 25.98 0.80 -27.80
CA SER A 71 24.74 1.59 -27.84
C SER A 71 23.82 1.35 -26.64
N GLU A 72 23.94 0.22 -25.94
CA GLU A 72 23.24 -0.02 -24.67
C GLU A 72 23.89 0.78 -23.54
N VAL A 73 25.23 0.81 -23.48
CA VAL A 73 25.97 1.61 -22.50
C VAL A 73 25.65 3.10 -22.67
N GLU A 74 25.65 3.59 -23.92
CA GLU A 74 25.29 4.98 -24.19
C GLU A 74 23.84 5.31 -23.83
N LEU A 75 22.91 4.36 -23.99
CA LEU A 75 21.52 4.53 -23.57
C LEU A 75 21.37 4.58 -22.04
N HIS A 76 22.06 3.67 -21.33
CA HIS A 76 22.17 3.68 -19.87
C HIS A 76 22.68 5.04 -19.36
N GLU A 77 23.75 5.56 -19.95
CA GLU A 77 24.29 6.87 -19.57
C GLU A 77 23.33 8.04 -19.79
N GLU A 78 22.42 7.96 -20.77
CA GLU A 78 21.39 8.99 -20.95
C GLU A 78 20.24 8.84 -19.94
N LEU A 79 19.86 7.61 -19.58
CA LEU A 79 18.88 7.37 -18.51
C LEU A 79 19.39 7.91 -17.17
N GLU A 80 20.66 7.66 -16.84
CA GLU A 80 21.29 8.21 -15.63
C GLU A 80 21.31 9.75 -15.63
N LYS A 81 21.52 10.38 -16.79
CA LYS A 81 21.46 11.85 -16.88
C LYS A 81 20.06 12.40 -16.65
N LEU A 82 19.01 11.67 -17.02
CA LEU A 82 17.62 12.11 -16.81
C LEU A 82 17.24 12.18 -15.32
N LYS A 83 17.93 11.46 -14.44
CA LYS A 83 17.69 11.50 -12.98
C LYS A 83 17.85 12.90 -12.38
N ILE A 84 18.63 13.79 -13.01
CA ILE A 84 18.76 15.19 -12.57
C ILE A 84 17.43 15.94 -12.58
N LEU A 85 16.44 15.48 -13.35
CA LEU A 85 15.10 16.06 -13.42
C LEU A 85 14.35 15.95 -12.08
N ALA A 86 14.67 14.97 -11.23
CA ALA A 86 14.15 14.90 -9.87
C ALA A 86 14.48 16.16 -9.05
N GLY A 87 15.59 16.84 -9.37
CA GLY A 87 15.94 18.12 -8.74
C GLY A 87 15.19 19.35 -9.26
N ALA A 88 14.32 19.21 -10.27
CA ALA A 88 13.51 20.31 -10.80
C ALA A 88 12.10 19.85 -11.26
N PRO A 89 11.21 19.48 -10.31
CA PRO A 89 9.88 18.94 -10.61
C PRO A 89 9.00 19.90 -11.41
N GLU A 90 9.24 21.21 -11.31
CA GLU A 90 8.54 22.24 -12.08
C GLU A 90 8.67 22.06 -13.60
N LEU A 91 9.66 21.27 -14.05
CA LEU A 91 9.89 20.95 -15.46
C LEU A 91 9.15 19.68 -15.94
N TYR A 92 8.50 18.92 -15.06
CA TYR A 92 7.75 17.72 -15.45
C TYR A 92 6.66 17.95 -16.51
N PRO A 93 5.90 19.06 -16.49
CA PRO A 93 4.97 19.36 -17.57
C PRO A 93 5.66 19.49 -18.93
N GLU A 94 6.89 20.02 -18.98
CA GLU A 94 7.66 20.09 -20.22
C GLU A 94 8.17 18.70 -20.64
N LEU A 95 8.59 17.83 -19.71
CA LEU A 95 8.93 16.44 -20.01
C LEU A 95 7.77 15.71 -20.71
N VAL A 96 6.55 15.90 -20.19
CA VAL A 96 5.32 15.38 -20.77
C VAL A 96 5.05 16.00 -22.14
N ASN A 97 5.17 17.32 -22.29
CA ASN A 97 4.95 18.01 -23.57
C ASN A 97 5.95 17.60 -24.67
N LEU A 98 7.17 17.23 -24.28
CA LEU A 98 8.20 16.72 -25.21
C LEU A 98 7.94 15.26 -25.62
N ASN A 99 6.90 14.62 -25.10
CA ASN A 99 6.49 13.26 -25.39
C ASN A 99 7.59 12.21 -25.10
N ALA A 100 8.38 12.43 -24.04
CA ALA A 100 9.45 11.51 -23.63
C ALA A 100 8.93 10.31 -22.83
N ILE A 101 7.80 10.46 -22.15
CA ILE A 101 7.24 9.43 -21.25
C ILE A 101 6.98 8.09 -21.95
N PRO A 102 6.34 8.02 -23.13
CA PRO A 102 6.13 6.75 -23.82
C PRO A 102 7.45 6.05 -24.17
N SER A 103 8.46 6.81 -24.62
CA SER A 103 9.80 6.29 -24.95
C SER A 103 10.50 5.70 -23.72
N ILE A 104 10.47 6.40 -22.59
CA ILE A 104 11.01 5.93 -21.31
C ILE A 104 10.31 4.64 -20.88
N LEU A 105 8.97 4.63 -20.87
CA LEU A 105 8.20 3.49 -20.37
C LEU A 105 8.34 2.24 -21.25
N ASN A 106 8.49 2.39 -22.56
CA ASN A 106 8.72 1.26 -23.47
C ASN A 106 10.01 0.49 -23.14
N LEU A 107 11.00 1.14 -22.53
CA LEU A 107 12.24 0.51 -22.11
C LEU A 107 12.08 -0.44 -20.91
N LEU A 108 10.96 -0.38 -20.16
CA LEU A 108 10.65 -1.39 -19.14
C LEU A 108 10.51 -2.81 -19.72
N SER A 109 10.19 -2.92 -21.01
CA SER A 109 10.10 -4.19 -21.74
C SER A 109 11.38 -4.53 -22.51
N HIS A 110 12.47 -3.78 -22.34
CA HIS A 110 13.71 -3.99 -23.06
C HIS A 110 14.31 -5.37 -22.77
N GLU A 111 14.93 -6.01 -23.78
CA GLU A 111 15.47 -7.37 -23.67
C GLU A 111 16.67 -7.46 -22.72
N ASN A 112 17.51 -6.43 -22.68
CA ASN A 112 18.51 -6.27 -21.62
C ASN A 112 17.81 -5.75 -20.37
N VAL A 113 17.88 -6.54 -19.29
CA VAL A 113 17.25 -6.25 -17.99
C VAL A 113 17.89 -5.03 -17.33
N ASP A 114 19.19 -4.79 -17.53
CA ASP A 114 19.90 -3.65 -16.94
C ASP A 114 19.26 -2.31 -17.34
N ILE A 115 18.91 -2.16 -18.63
CA ILE A 115 18.20 -0.97 -19.13
C ILE A 115 16.81 -0.83 -18.49
N ALA A 116 16.11 -1.94 -18.25
CA ALA A 116 14.82 -1.87 -17.58
C ALA A 116 14.95 -1.53 -16.10
N VAL A 117 16.05 -1.96 -15.44
CA VAL A 117 16.41 -1.58 -14.07
C VAL A 117 16.68 -0.07 -14.00
N ASP A 118 17.45 0.47 -14.95
CA ASP A 118 17.73 1.92 -15.02
C ASP A 118 16.44 2.74 -15.11
N VAL A 119 15.47 2.29 -15.91
CA VAL A 119 14.17 2.96 -16.06
C VAL A 119 13.37 2.89 -14.76
N VAL A 120 13.39 1.77 -14.05
CA VAL A 120 12.72 1.66 -12.74
C VAL A 120 13.33 2.64 -11.74
N HIS A 121 14.65 2.73 -11.65
CA HIS A 121 15.32 3.70 -10.77
C HIS A 121 15.05 5.14 -11.18
N LEU A 122 15.02 5.44 -12.48
CA LEU A 122 14.62 6.76 -12.96
C LEU A 122 13.19 7.10 -12.54
N LEU A 123 12.25 6.15 -12.63
CA LEU A 123 10.87 6.38 -12.21
C LEU A 123 10.74 6.58 -10.70
N GLU A 124 11.50 5.82 -9.90
CA GLU A 124 11.58 6.02 -8.45
C GLU A 124 12.07 7.43 -8.13
N ASP A 125 13.21 7.86 -8.69
CA ASP A 125 13.77 9.20 -8.48
C ASP A 125 12.80 10.31 -8.89
N LEU A 126 12.07 10.15 -10.00
CA LEU A 126 11.12 11.15 -10.49
C LEU A 126 9.84 11.23 -9.64
N THR A 127 9.52 10.16 -8.91
CA THR A 127 8.28 10.06 -8.13
C THR A 127 8.49 10.19 -6.63
N ASP A 128 9.73 10.21 -6.15
CA ASP A 128 10.10 10.25 -4.73
C ASP A 128 9.33 11.31 -3.92
N GLU A 129 8.87 10.98 -2.72
CA GLU A 129 8.04 11.86 -1.88
C GLU A 129 8.73 13.21 -1.60
N ASP A 130 10.04 13.20 -1.30
CA ASP A 130 10.82 14.42 -1.00
C ASP A 130 10.88 15.36 -2.21
N VAL A 131 10.74 14.80 -3.41
CA VAL A 131 10.72 15.54 -4.67
C VAL A 131 9.35 16.20 -4.89
N LEU A 132 8.27 15.59 -4.41
CA LEU A 132 6.90 15.98 -4.73
C LEU A 132 6.21 16.81 -3.64
N GLU A 133 6.73 16.85 -2.41
CA GLU A 133 6.10 17.50 -1.23
C GLU A 133 5.64 18.95 -1.48
N ASP A 134 6.40 19.74 -2.24
CA ASP A 134 6.09 21.15 -2.57
C ASP A 134 5.48 21.36 -3.97
N ASN A 135 5.36 20.30 -4.79
CA ASN A 135 5.10 20.38 -6.24
C ASN A 135 3.86 19.58 -6.69
N ASP A 136 2.74 19.79 -6.01
CA ASP A 136 1.46 19.10 -6.23
C ASP A 136 1.00 19.04 -7.70
N GLU A 137 1.07 20.15 -8.44
CA GLU A 137 0.55 20.21 -9.81
C GLU A 137 1.49 19.55 -10.83
N PRO A 138 2.81 19.86 -10.88
CA PRO A 138 3.75 19.14 -11.73
C PRO A 138 3.79 17.63 -11.47
N ALA A 139 3.72 17.22 -10.20
CA ALA A 139 3.66 15.82 -9.79
C ALA A 139 2.45 15.10 -10.39
N ARG A 140 1.26 15.71 -10.26
CA ARG A 140 0.01 15.17 -10.83
C ARG A 140 0.07 15.06 -12.35
N VAL A 141 0.64 16.05 -13.03
CA VAL A 141 0.80 16.02 -14.50
C VAL A 141 1.69 14.85 -14.93
N LEU A 142 2.80 14.61 -14.21
CA LEU A 142 3.66 13.45 -14.48
C LEU A 142 2.91 12.14 -14.23
N VAL A 143 2.31 11.97 -13.05
CA VAL A 143 1.59 10.74 -12.67
C VAL A 143 0.44 10.43 -13.62
N ASP A 144 -0.31 11.45 -14.05
CA ASP A 144 -1.38 11.29 -15.04
C ASP A 144 -0.84 10.80 -16.38
N SER A 145 0.23 11.41 -16.88
CA SER A 145 0.90 10.98 -18.11
C SER A 145 1.46 9.55 -18.02
N LEU A 146 2.05 9.18 -16.88
CA LEU A 146 2.54 7.82 -16.64
C LEU A 146 1.39 6.79 -16.68
N ILE A 147 0.25 7.10 -16.04
CA ILE A 147 -0.94 6.22 -16.03
C ILE A 147 -1.55 6.09 -17.42
N GLU A 148 -1.65 7.19 -18.17
CA GLU A 148 -2.15 7.19 -19.56
C GLU A 148 -1.27 6.33 -20.49
N ASN A 149 0.02 6.24 -20.19
CA ASN A 149 0.99 5.42 -20.90
C ASN A 149 1.22 4.02 -20.29
N ASN A 150 0.27 3.53 -19.46
CA ASN A 150 0.25 2.16 -18.91
C ASN A 150 1.47 1.80 -18.05
N VAL A 151 2.02 2.76 -17.30
CA VAL A 151 3.17 2.52 -16.40
C VAL A 151 2.92 1.36 -15.44
N LEU A 152 1.69 1.22 -14.92
CA LEU A 152 1.36 0.22 -13.90
C LEU A 152 1.49 -1.20 -14.47
N GLU A 153 0.95 -1.41 -15.67
CA GLU A 153 1.03 -2.68 -16.37
C GLU A 153 2.46 -3.02 -16.77
N LEU A 154 3.23 -2.03 -17.23
CA LEU A 154 4.63 -2.21 -17.66
C LEU A 154 5.54 -2.53 -16.47
N LEU A 155 5.43 -1.77 -15.36
CA LEU A 155 6.16 -2.04 -14.12
C LEU A 155 5.86 -3.44 -13.60
N VAL A 156 4.58 -3.82 -13.51
CA VAL A 156 4.20 -5.14 -12.99
C VAL A 156 4.61 -6.28 -13.94
N GLN A 157 4.63 -6.04 -15.26
CA GLN A 157 5.18 -7.01 -16.21
C GLN A 157 6.69 -7.20 -16.03
N ASN A 158 7.45 -6.11 -15.89
CA ASN A 158 8.89 -6.15 -15.62
C ASN A 158 9.17 -6.86 -14.29
N LEU A 159 8.42 -6.54 -13.23
CA LEU A 159 8.52 -7.16 -11.91
C LEU A 159 8.46 -8.70 -11.94
N HIS A 160 7.68 -9.28 -12.86
CA HIS A 160 7.54 -10.75 -12.95
C HIS A 160 8.73 -11.46 -13.60
N ARG A 161 9.59 -10.74 -14.34
CA ARG A 161 10.79 -11.31 -14.96
C ARG A 161 12.06 -11.09 -14.14
N LEU A 162 12.03 -10.18 -13.16
CA LEU A 162 13.17 -9.90 -12.29
C LEU A 162 13.50 -11.07 -11.35
N SER A 163 14.78 -11.27 -11.09
CA SER A 163 15.37 -12.34 -10.32
C SER A 163 15.76 -11.88 -8.92
N GLU A 164 15.23 -12.53 -7.89
CA GLU A 164 15.64 -12.28 -6.49
C GLU A 164 17.04 -12.83 -6.12
N LYS A 165 17.82 -13.28 -7.11
CA LYS A 165 19.19 -13.76 -6.89
C LYS A 165 20.24 -12.73 -7.28
N ASP A 166 19.84 -11.77 -8.10
CA ASP A 166 20.71 -10.71 -8.57
C ASP A 166 20.48 -9.46 -7.70
N PRO A 167 21.53 -8.85 -7.11
CA PRO A 167 21.39 -7.68 -6.25
C PRO A 167 20.76 -6.46 -6.94
N ASP A 168 21.08 -6.24 -8.21
CA ASP A 168 20.60 -5.07 -8.95
C ASP A 168 19.12 -5.27 -9.32
N GLU A 169 18.74 -6.48 -9.74
CA GLU A 169 17.34 -6.83 -9.96
C GLU A 169 16.51 -6.84 -8.65
N MET A 170 17.11 -7.24 -7.51
CA MET A 170 16.46 -7.14 -6.20
C MET A 170 16.19 -5.68 -5.80
N SER A 171 17.13 -4.79 -6.09
CA SER A 171 16.95 -3.35 -5.92
C SER A 171 15.80 -2.84 -6.80
N ALA A 172 15.77 -3.23 -8.08
CA ALA A 172 14.68 -2.84 -8.98
C ALA A 172 13.30 -3.36 -8.54
N ILE A 173 13.22 -4.53 -7.90
CA ILE A 173 11.96 -5.01 -7.30
C ILE A 173 11.49 -4.03 -6.22
N TYR A 174 12.40 -3.59 -5.35
CA TYR A 174 12.10 -2.61 -4.31
C TYR A 174 11.64 -1.28 -4.91
N SER A 175 12.43 -0.72 -5.84
CA SER A 175 12.14 0.53 -6.53
C SER A 175 10.84 0.51 -7.32
N THR A 176 10.45 -0.65 -7.87
CA THR A 176 9.14 -0.83 -8.51
C THR A 176 8.00 -0.66 -7.51
N LEU A 177 8.16 -1.18 -6.29
CA LEU A 177 7.18 -1.03 -5.22
C LEU A 177 7.13 0.42 -4.72
N ALA A 178 8.28 1.07 -4.56
CA ALA A 178 8.39 2.47 -4.17
C ALA A 178 7.74 3.42 -5.17
N THR A 179 8.01 3.24 -6.47
CA THR A 179 7.35 4.00 -7.53
C THR A 179 5.81 3.90 -7.44
N ILE A 180 5.28 2.72 -7.09
CA ILE A 180 3.83 2.53 -6.96
C ILE A 180 3.28 3.22 -5.71
N GLU A 181 3.99 3.16 -4.58
CA GLU A 181 3.65 3.88 -3.35
C GLU A 181 3.62 5.39 -3.58
N ASN A 182 4.70 5.94 -4.11
CA ASN A 182 4.85 7.34 -4.47
C ASN A 182 3.67 7.83 -5.36
N MET A 183 3.31 7.04 -6.39
CA MET A 183 2.16 7.37 -7.24
C MET A 183 0.81 7.34 -6.50
N ILE A 184 0.65 6.47 -5.49
CA ILE A 184 -0.55 6.40 -4.65
C ILE A 184 -0.64 7.62 -3.73
N GLU A 185 0.48 8.09 -3.20
CA GLU A 185 0.52 9.30 -2.35
C GLU A 185 0.09 10.54 -3.14
N VAL A 186 0.64 10.73 -4.35
CA VAL A 186 0.25 11.83 -5.25
C VAL A 186 -1.22 11.70 -5.67
N LYS A 187 -1.66 10.47 -5.97
CA LYS A 187 -3.00 10.19 -6.49
C LYS A 187 -3.57 8.90 -5.88
N PRO A 188 -4.35 8.98 -4.78
CA PRO A 188 -4.88 7.81 -4.07
C PRO A 188 -5.71 6.84 -4.92
N ALA A 189 -6.31 7.32 -6.02
CA ALA A 189 -7.03 6.47 -6.98
C ALA A 189 -6.14 5.40 -7.65
N VAL A 190 -4.81 5.59 -7.69
CA VAL A 190 -3.84 4.63 -8.23
C VAL A 190 -3.94 3.29 -7.50
N ALA A 191 -4.23 3.28 -6.21
CA ALA A 191 -4.35 2.04 -5.44
C ALA A 191 -5.41 1.08 -6.03
N GLU A 192 -6.57 1.59 -6.45
CA GLU A 192 -7.62 0.77 -7.07
C GLU A 192 -7.26 0.37 -8.51
N LEU A 193 -6.63 1.28 -9.26
CA LEU A 193 -6.18 1.06 -10.65
C LEU A 193 -5.12 -0.04 -10.72
N VAL A 194 -4.14 -0.02 -9.82
CA VAL A 194 -3.09 -1.06 -9.71
C VAL A 194 -3.73 -2.42 -9.51
N GLY A 195 -4.68 -2.52 -8.58
CA GLY A 195 -5.39 -3.78 -8.36
C GLY A 195 -6.24 -4.21 -9.54
N GLU A 196 -6.78 -3.28 -10.33
CA GLU A 196 -7.72 -3.57 -11.43
C GLU A 196 -7.01 -4.00 -12.69
N ARG A 197 -5.97 -3.25 -13.06
CA ARG A 197 -5.30 -3.37 -14.36
C ARG A 197 -4.16 -4.38 -14.34
N THR A 198 -3.62 -4.69 -13.16
CA THR A 198 -2.38 -5.47 -13.04
C THR A 198 -2.56 -6.76 -12.24
N LYS A 199 -1.48 -7.54 -12.14
CA LYS A 199 -1.40 -8.74 -11.30
C LYS A 199 -0.61 -8.50 -10.01
N LEU A 200 -0.37 -7.25 -9.60
CA LEU A 200 0.45 -6.93 -8.43
C LEU A 200 -0.09 -7.60 -7.16
N LEU A 201 -1.38 -7.51 -6.88
CA LEU A 201 -1.99 -8.19 -5.72
C LEU A 201 -1.69 -9.69 -5.69
N LYS A 202 -1.66 -10.35 -6.85
CA LYS A 202 -1.31 -11.77 -6.94
C LYS A 202 0.16 -12.01 -6.60
N TRP A 203 1.04 -11.13 -7.10
CA TRP A 203 2.47 -11.20 -6.86
C TRP A 203 2.79 -10.97 -5.36
N LEU A 204 2.20 -9.93 -4.75
CA LEU A 204 2.34 -9.62 -3.32
C LEU A 204 1.89 -10.80 -2.43
N LEU A 205 0.75 -11.43 -2.74
CA LEU A 205 0.30 -12.65 -2.04
C LEU A 205 1.31 -13.80 -2.16
N GLY A 206 2.01 -13.91 -3.28
CA GLY A 206 3.10 -14.87 -3.47
C GLY A 206 4.28 -14.56 -2.54
N LYS A 207 4.70 -13.29 -2.51
CA LYS A 207 5.87 -12.82 -1.74
C LYS A 207 5.67 -12.97 -0.24
N ILE A 208 4.53 -12.54 0.32
CA ILE A 208 4.27 -12.64 1.77
C ILE A 208 4.21 -14.09 2.29
N LYS A 209 3.91 -15.05 1.40
CA LYS A 209 3.85 -16.49 1.74
C LYS A 209 5.22 -17.17 1.75
N ALA A 210 6.27 -16.51 1.26
CA ALA A 210 7.63 -17.03 1.36
C ALA A 210 7.97 -17.33 2.83
N LYS A 211 8.78 -18.36 3.10
CA LYS A 211 9.18 -18.70 4.47
C LYS A 211 10.31 -17.82 4.97
N GLU A 212 11.29 -17.59 4.11
CA GLU A 212 12.42 -16.73 4.40
C GLU A 212 11.96 -15.27 4.47
N PHE A 213 12.73 -14.49 5.22
CA PHE A 213 12.53 -13.05 5.38
C PHE A 213 13.60 -12.32 4.56
N ASP A 214 13.18 -11.30 3.83
CA ASP A 214 14.03 -10.35 3.10
C ASP A 214 13.34 -8.97 3.10
N SER A 215 14.08 -7.91 2.76
CA SER A 215 13.57 -6.53 2.75
C SER A 215 12.40 -6.38 1.77
N ASN A 216 12.47 -7.00 0.59
CA ASN A 216 11.39 -6.94 -0.40
C ASN A 216 10.10 -7.59 0.10
N LYS A 217 10.17 -8.54 1.02
CA LYS A 217 9.01 -9.17 1.66
C LYS A 217 8.39 -8.29 2.74
N GLN A 218 9.20 -7.62 3.55
CA GLN A 218 8.69 -6.60 4.47
C GLN A 218 7.97 -5.52 3.64
N TYR A 219 8.62 -5.00 2.60
CA TYR A 219 8.03 -3.92 1.82
C TYR A 219 6.81 -4.37 1.02
N ALA A 220 6.80 -5.60 0.49
CA ALA A 220 5.60 -6.18 -0.11
C ALA A 220 4.41 -6.29 0.88
N SER A 221 4.66 -6.45 2.18
CA SER A 221 3.58 -6.47 3.18
C SER A 221 3.00 -5.07 3.43
N GLU A 222 3.84 -4.04 3.34
CA GLU A 222 3.48 -2.63 3.47
C GLU A 222 2.66 -2.16 2.28
N ILE A 223 3.17 -2.38 1.05
CA ILE A 223 2.41 -2.09 -0.18
C ILE A 223 1.06 -2.80 -0.20
N LEU A 224 1.01 -4.05 0.29
CA LEU A 224 -0.26 -4.76 0.39
C LEU A 224 -1.22 -4.08 1.38
N ALA A 225 -0.72 -3.55 2.50
CA ALA A 225 -1.52 -2.80 3.46
C ALA A 225 -2.05 -1.50 2.85
N ILE A 226 -1.18 -0.72 2.18
CA ILE A 226 -1.53 0.52 1.47
C ILE A 226 -2.64 0.27 0.43
N LEU A 227 -2.49 -0.76 -0.40
CA LEU A 227 -3.48 -1.10 -1.42
C LEU A 227 -4.84 -1.53 -0.84
N LEU A 228 -4.88 -2.03 0.39
CA LEU A 228 -6.10 -2.45 1.07
C LEU A 228 -6.73 -1.34 1.92
N GLN A 229 -5.92 -0.38 2.35
CA GLN A 229 -6.37 0.75 3.16
C GLN A 229 -7.34 1.60 2.34
N ASN A 230 -8.50 1.91 2.92
CA ASN A 230 -9.54 2.72 2.31
C ASN A 230 -10.09 2.24 0.94
N SER A 231 -9.69 1.07 0.42
CA SER A 231 -10.23 0.50 -0.82
C SER A 231 -11.07 -0.76 -0.57
N THR A 232 -12.39 -0.59 -0.53
CA THR A 232 -13.32 -1.73 -0.48
C THR A 232 -13.21 -2.60 -1.74
N ALA A 233 -12.88 -2.01 -2.89
CA ALA A 233 -12.69 -2.75 -4.14
C ALA A 233 -11.52 -3.74 -4.03
N ASN A 234 -10.36 -3.28 -3.55
CA ASN A 234 -9.19 -4.13 -3.36
C ASN A 234 -9.38 -5.17 -2.26
N GLN A 235 -10.05 -4.82 -1.16
CA GLN A 235 -10.39 -5.79 -0.09
C GLN A 235 -11.22 -6.96 -0.62
N LYS A 236 -12.24 -6.69 -1.45
CA LYS A 236 -13.05 -7.74 -2.09
C LYS A 236 -12.24 -8.53 -3.11
N ARG A 237 -11.47 -7.84 -3.96
CA ARG A 237 -10.63 -8.45 -5.00
C ARG A 237 -9.61 -9.43 -4.40
N LEU A 238 -8.85 -9.00 -3.40
CA LEU A 238 -7.88 -9.86 -2.71
C LEU A 238 -8.59 -11.03 -2.01
N GLY A 239 -9.75 -10.77 -1.40
CA GLY A 239 -10.61 -11.79 -0.82
C GLY A 239 -11.03 -12.87 -1.83
N GLN A 240 -11.35 -12.51 -3.07
CA GLN A 240 -11.70 -13.46 -4.14
C GLN A 240 -10.50 -14.30 -4.61
N MET A 241 -9.28 -13.84 -4.37
CA MET A 241 -8.03 -14.50 -4.75
C MET A 241 -7.45 -15.38 -3.63
N ASN A 242 -8.28 -15.86 -2.68
CA ASN A 242 -7.84 -16.55 -1.46
C ASN A 242 -6.88 -15.72 -0.58
N GLY A 243 -6.94 -14.39 -0.65
CA GLY A 243 -6.10 -13.50 0.14
C GLY A 243 -6.23 -13.69 1.65
N VAL A 244 -7.45 -13.93 2.14
CA VAL A 244 -7.69 -14.16 3.58
C VAL A 244 -6.90 -15.35 4.11
N ASP A 245 -6.93 -16.49 3.40
CA ASP A 245 -6.18 -17.70 3.76
C ASP A 245 -4.66 -17.47 3.63
N ALA A 246 -4.22 -16.76 2.59
CA ALA A 246 -2.81 -16.43 2.39
C ALA A 246 -2.24 -15.57 3.53
N VAL A 247 -2.95 -14.51 3.94
CA VAL A 247 -2.53 -13.66 5.06
C VAL A 247 -2.58 -14.44 6.38
N LEU A 248 -3.60 -15.27 6.60
CA LEU A 248 -3.68 -16.16 7.76
C LEU A 248 -2.49 -17.12 7.86
N GLN A 249 -2.06 -17.71 6.73
CA GLN A 249 -0.88 -18.56 6.69
C GLN A 249 0.40 -17.81 7.02
N ALA A 250 0.54 -16.56 6.56
CA ALA A 250 1.69 -15.72 6.86
C ALA A 250 1.77 -15.39 8.37
N VAL A 251 0.68 -14.90 8.97
CA VAL A 251 0.64 -14.60 10.42
C VAL A 251 0.76 -15.87 11.27
N ALA A 252 0.30 -17.03 10.78
CA ALA A 252 0.42 -18.30 11.49
C ALA A 252 1.89 -18.73 11.73
N LEU A 253 2.85 -18.22 10.95
CA LEU A 253 4.27 -18.45 11.18
C LEU A 253 4.71 -17.88 12.54
N TYR A 254 4.07 -16.82 13.01
CA TYR A 254 4.37 -16.10 14.27
C TYR A 254 3.48 -16.54 15.42
N LYS A 255 2.69 -17.62 15.25
CA LYS A 255 1.71 -18.01 16.26
C LYS A 255 2.30 -18.36 17.62
N SER A 256 3.57 -18.75 17.66
CA SER A 256 4.29 -19.18 18.87
C SER A 256 5.73 -18.69 18.93
N LYS A 257 6.13 -17.76 18.08
CA LYS A 257 7.47 -17.18 18.02
C LYS A 257 7.36 -15.68 17.84
N ASP A 258 8.28 -14.94 18.45
CA ASP A 258 8.36 -13.50 18.23
C ASP A 258 9.20 -13.23 16.97
N PRO A 259 8.96 -12.11 16.28
CA PRO A 259 9.87 -11.60 15.25
C PRO A 259 11.30 -11.49 15.78
N LYS A 260 12.29 -11.68 14.90
CA LYS A 260 13.72 -11.63 15.26
C LYS A 260 14.32 -10.24 15.11
N THR A 261 13.77 -9.42 14.22
CA THR A 261 14.24 -8.08 13.88
C THR A 261 13.08 -7.09 13.92
N SER A 262 13.40 -5.79 13.98
CA SER A 262 12.41 -4.71 13.89
C SER A 262 11.61 -4.81 12.59
N ASP A 263 12.29 -5.02 11.46
CA ASP A 263 11.66 -5.14 10.14
C ASP A 263 10.70 -6.35 10.07
N GLU A 264 11.02 -7.45 10.76
CA GLU A 264 10.12 -8.62 10.83
C GLU A 264 8.92 -8.36 11.75
N GLU A 265 9.07 -7.49 12.76
CA GLU A 265 7.98 -7.04 13.63
C GLU A 265 7.03 -6.11 12.87
N GLU A 266 7.58 -5.17 12.11
CA GLU A 266 6.83 -4.26 11.25
C GLU A 266 6.07 -5.03 10.16
N MET A 267 6.73 -5.97 9.47
CA MET A 267 6.06 -6.86 8.52
C MET A 267 4.89 -7.60 9.18
N LEU A 268 5.05 -8.06 10.42
CA LEU A 268 3.98 -8.76 11.13
C LEU A 268 2.78 -7.83 11.43
N GLU A 269 3.02 -6.59 11.84
CA GLU A 269 1.94 -5.60 12.01
C GLU A 269 1.25 -5.29 10.68
N ASN A 270 2.02 -5.07 9.59
CA ASN A 270 1.47 -4.85 8.25
C ASN A 270 0.57 -6.01 7.80
N LEU A 271 0.95 -7.26 8.10
CA LEU A 271 0.10 -8.44 7.83
C LEU A 271 -1.19 -8.43 8.66
N PHE A 272 -1.15 -7.99 9.91
CA PHE A 272 -2.35 -7.85 10.74
C PHE A 272 -3.25 -6.71 10.28
N ASP A 273 -2.68 -5.61 9.79
CA ASP A 273 -3.45 -4.49 9.24
C ASP A 273 -4.10 -4.88 7.91
N CYS A 274 -3.39 -5.62 7.05
CA CYS A 274 -3.98 -6.30 5.90
C CYS A 274 -5.16 -7.18 6.31
N LEU A 275 -4.99 -8.02 7.33
CA LEU A 275 -6.03 -8.92 7.83
C LEU A 275 -7.24 -8.14 8.34
N CYS A 276 -7.04 -7.04 9.08
CA CYS A 276 -8.13 -6.19 9.58
C CYS A 276 -8.88 -5.53 8.43
N CYS A 277 -8.18 -5.00 7.41
CA CYS A 277 -8.80 -4.46 6.19
C CYS A 277 -9.61 -5.54 5.46
N LEU A 278 -9.07 -6.75 5.32
CA LEU A 278 -9.78 -7.87 4.71
C LEU A 278 -11.02 -8.29 5.50
N LEU A 279 -11.06 -8.05 6.79
CA LEU A 279 -12.21 -8.36 7.63
C LEU A 279 -13.29 -7.28 7.59
N MET A 280 -13.12 -6.15 6.90
CA MET A 280 -14.20 -5.15 6.78
C MET A 280 -15.37 -5.66 5.93
N PRO A 281 -15.17 -6.25 4.72
CA PRO A 281 -16.26 -6.80 3.91
C PRO A 281 -16.83 -8.10 4.51
N LEU A 282 -18.17 -8.21 4.55
CA LEU A 282 -18.87 -9.39 5.10
C LEU A 282 -18.48 -10.71 4.42
N GLU A 283 -18.30 -10.71 3.09
CA GLU A 283 -17.91 -11.90 2.31
C GLU A 283 -16.55 -12.47 2.73
N ASN A 284 -15.64 -11.63 3.21
CA ASN A 284 -14.32 -12.05 3.66
C ASN A 284 -14.35 -12.54 5.11
N LYS A 285 -15.25 -12.02 5.96
CA LYS A 285 -15.48 -12.59 7.30
C LYS A 285 -15.93 -14.05 7.22
N GLU A 286 -16.76 -14.40 6.23
CA GLU A 286 -17.13 -15.79 5.98
C GLU A 286 -15.91 -16.64 5.61
N LYS A 287 -15.05 -16.15 4.72
CA LYS A 287 -13.81 -16.84 4.33
C LYS A 287 -12.86 -17.01 5.51
N PHE A 288 -12.74 -16.01 6.37
CA PHE A 288 -11.92 -16.06 7.59
C PHE A 288 -12.37 -17.16 8.54
N ILE A 289 -13.68 -17.32 8.76
CA ILE A 289 -14.22 -18.43 9.56
C ILE A 289 -13.90 -19.77 8.91
N LYS A 290 -14.13 -19.90 7.59
CA LYS A 290 -13.87 -21.14 6.85
C LYS A 290 -12.38 -21.53 6.86
N ALA A 291 -11.49 -20.56 6.94
CA ALA A 291 -10.04 -20.74 7.02
C ALA A 291 -9.53 -20.92 8.46
N GLU A 292 -10.40 -21.20 9.43
CA GLU A 292 -10.05 -21.39 10.85
C GLU A 292 -9.32 -20.16 11.46
N GLY A 293 -9.62 -18.95 10.96
CA GLY A 293 -8.99 -17.73 11.42
C GLY A 293 -9.30 -17.43 12.89
N VAL A 294 -10.52 -17.74 13.35
CA VAL A 294 -10.93 -17.53 14.75
C VAL A 294 -10.07 -18.37 15.70
N GLU A 295 -9.84 -19.63 15.33
CA GLU A 295 -9.03 -20.60 16.06
C GLU A 295 -7.57 -20.15 16.11
N LEU A 296 -7.03 -19.73 14.97
CA LEU A 296 -5.67 -19.21 14.89
C LEU A 296 -5.49 -18.01 15.83
N MET A 297 -6.37 -17.01 15.77
CA MET A 297 -6.27 -15.84 16.65
C MET A 297 -6.33 -16.22 18.13
N ILE A 298 -7.19 -17.18 18.51
CA ILE A 298 -7.24 -17.70 19.88
C ILE A 298 -5.91 -18.38 20.26
N ILE A 299 -5.29 -19.14 19.36
CA ILE A 299 -3.98 -19.77 19.59
C ILE A 299 -2.92 -18.69 19.83
N ILE A 300 -2.87 -17.66 18.99
CA ILE A 300 -1.94 -16.53 19.12
C ILE A 300 -2.14 -15.83 20.46
N MET A 301 -3.39 -15.51 20.81
CA MET A 301 -3.74 -14.89 22.08
C MET A 301 -3.26 -15.70 23.29
N LYS A 302 -3.33 -17.03 23.24
CA LYS A 302 -2.87 -17.89 24.33
C LYS A 302 -1.36 -17.83 24.56
N GLN A 303 -0.57 -17.51 23.54
CA GLN A 303 0.89 -17.45 23.67
C GLN A 303 1.37 -16.16 24.36
N LYS A 304 0.57 -15.08 24.35
CA LYS A 304 0.91 -13.78 24.96
C LYS A 304 2.28 -13.22 24.50
N LYS A 305 2.52 -13.34 23.20
CA LYS A 305 3.73 -12.91 22.46
C LYS A 305 3.47 -11.60 21.71
N SER A 306 4.41 -11.10 20.88
CA SER A 306 4.25 -9.81 20.18
C SER A 306 2.92 -9.69 19.42
N ALA A 307 2.49 -10.74 18.72
CA ALA A 307 1.22 -10.79 17.97
C ALA A 307 -0.07 -10.77 18.83
N TYR A 308 0.04 -10.69 20.16
CA TYR A 308 -1.10 -10.82 21.08
C TYR A 308 -2.16 -9.73 20.88
N ALA A 309 -1.74 -8.46 20.80
CA ALA A 309 -2.66 -7.33 20.64
C ALA A 309 -3.31 -7.33 19.25
N SER A 310 -2.53 -7.65 18.23
CA SER A 310 -2.94 -7.67 16.82
C SER A 310 -3.93 -8.80 16.54
N ALA A 311 -3.77 -9.95 17.21
CA ALA A 311 -4.76 -11.03 17.18
C ALA A 311 -6.10 -10.65 17.84
N ILE A 312 -6.06 -9.86 18.91
CA ILE A 312 -7.27 -9.32 19.54
C ILE A 312 -7.97 -8.36 18.58
N ARG A 313 -7.22 -7.46 17.94
CA ARG A 313 -7.70 -6.51 16.93
C ARG A 313 -8.41 -7.25 15.78
N ALA A 314 -7.74 -8.24 15.17
CA ALA A 314 -8.32 -9.03 14.09
C ALA A 314 -9.61 -9.77 14.51
N LEU A 315 -9.66 -10.31 15.74
CA LEU A 315 -10.89 -10.90 16.26
C LEU A 315 -12.03 -9.88 16.40
N ASP A 316 -11.74 -8.67 16.87
CA ASP A 316 -12.73 -7.58 16.97
C ASP A 316 -13.37 -7.28 15.61
N PHE A 317 -12.53 -7.07 14.59
CA PHE A 317 -12.99 -6.84 13.22
C PHE A 317 -13.83 -8.01 12.69
N SER A 318 -13.39 -9.25 12.94
CA SER A 318 -14.12 -10.45 12.50
C SER A 318 -15.51 -10.58 13.13
N MET A 319 -15.67 -10.14 14.39
CA MET A 319 -16.90 -10.29 15.18
C MET A 319 -17.84 -9.09 15.08
N THR A 320 -17.31 -7.91 14.75
CA THR A 320 -18.09 -6.66 14.67
C THR A 320 -19.25 -6.79 13.68
N LYS A 321 -20.49 -6.66 14.17
CA LYS A 321 -21.71 -6.75 13.36
C LYS A 321 -21.81 -8.06 12.55
N TYR A 322 -21.21 -9.15 13.03
CA TYR A 322 -21.18 -10.42 12.33
C TYR A 322 -21.36 -11.62 13.28
N PRO A 323 -22.62 -11.98 13.59
CA PRO A 323 -22.95 -13.04 14.54
C PRO A 323 -22.25 -14.40 14.30
N PRO A 324 -22.08 -14.90 13.05
CA PRO A 324 -21.42 -16.19 12.82
C PRO A 324 -20.01 -16.29 13.40
N ALA A 325 -19.23 -15.19 13.37
CA ALA A 325 -17.89 -15.18 13.97
C ALA A 325 -17.95 -15.24 15.50
N CYS A 326 -18.88 -14.50 16.12
CA CYS A 326 -19.10 -14.57 17.57
C CYS A 326 -19.53 -15.97 18.02
N GLU A 327 -20.44 -16.60 17.26
CA GLU A 327 -20.87 -17.97 17.53
C GLU A 327 -19.71 -18.95 17.43
N ARG A 328 -18.90 -18.86 16.36
CA ARG A 328 -17.71 -19.71 16.20
C ARG A 328 -16.74 -19.51 17.34
N PHE A 329 -16.45 -18.26 17.72
CA PHE A 329 -15.56 -17.91 18.83
C PHE A 329 -15.96 -18.60 20.13
N ILE A 330 -17.26 -18.62 20.46
CA ILE A 330 -17.76 -19.33 21.65
C ILE A 330 -17.60 -20.84 21.48
N ASP A 331 -17.95 -21.39 20.33
CA ASP A 331 -17.92 -22.82 20.07
C ASP A 331 -16.50 -23.41 20.14
N VAL A 332 -15.48 -22.62 19.81
CA VAL A 332 -14.06 -23.00 19.93
C VAL A 332 -13.42 -22.59 21.26
N LEU A 333 -14.23 -22.36 22.29
CA LEU A 333 -13.81 -22.05 23.67
C LEU A 333 -13.05 -20.72 23.81
N GLY A 334 -13.30 -19.76 22.93
CA GLY A 334 -12.67 -18.44 22.94
C GLY A 334 -12.95 -17.63 24.21
N LEU A 335 -14.11 -17.83 24.86
CA LEU A 335 -14.49 -17.11 26.09
C LEU A 335 -13.42 -17.20 27.18
N LYS A 336 -12.81 -18.38 27.40
CA LYS A 336 -11.77 -18.53 28.42
C LYS A 336 -10.56 -17.61 28.12
N THR A 337 -10.18 -17.50 26.86
CA THR A 337 -9.06 -16.67 26.42
C THR A 337 -9.42 -15.18 26.49
N ALA A 338 -10.61 -14.79 26.02
CA ALA A 338 -11.08 -13.41 26.09
C ALA A 338 -11.21 -12.90 27.53
N PHE A 339 -11.84 -13.68 28.43
CA PHE A 339 -11.97 -13.26 29.82
C PHE A 339 -10.63 -13.21 30.56
N ALA A 340 -9.64 -14.02 30.16
CA ALA A 340 -8.28 -13.88 30.66
C ALA A 340 -7.61 -12.57 30.18
N ALA A 341 -7.88 -12.16 28.93
CA ALA A 341 -7.43 -10.87 28.39
C ALA A 341 -8.13 -9.68 29.08
N PHE A 342 -9.44 -9.79 29.31
CA PHE A 342 -10.28 -8.79 29.99
C PHE A 342 -9.84 -8.51 31.43
N MET A 343 -9.51 -9.56 32.19
CA MET A 343 -8.95 -9.39 33.54
C MET A 343 -7.50 -8.88 33.52
N GLY A 344 -6.83 -8.98 32.38
CA GLY A 344 -5.48 -8.48 32.20
C GLY A 344 -5.41 -6.97 32.02
N PRO A 345 -4.20 -6.45 31.74
CA PRO A 345 -3.97 -5.02 31.54
C PRO A 345 -4.78 -4.40 30.40
N LEU A 346 -5.06 -5.18 29.34
CA LEU A 346 -5.75 -4.70 28.15
C LEU A 346 -7.25 -4.41 28.37
N GLY A 347 -7.90 -5.06 29.34
CA GLY A 347 -9.31 -4.76 29.65
C GLY A 347 -10.31 -5.02 28.51
N TYR A 348 -9.96 -5.80 27.49
CA TYR A 348 -10.76 -5.98 26.28
C TYR A 348 -11.81 -7.10 26.41
N LEU A 349 -13.06 -6.82 26.04
CA LEU A 349 -14.15 -7.79 25.91
C LEU A 349 -14.96 -7.56 24.61
N GLY A 350 -14.36 -7.73 23.44
CA GLY A 350 -15.06 -7.52 22.14
C GLY A 350 -16.05 -8.60 21.73
N VAL A 351 -16.67 -9.28 22.71
CA VAL A 351 -17.72 -10.29 22.48
C VAL A 351 -19.11 -9.73 22.81
N GLY A 352 -19.18 -8.55 23.46
CA GLY A 352 -20.35 -8.10 24.23
C GLY A 352 -21.61 -7.72 23.46
N GLY A 353 -21.55 -7.30 22.19
CA GLY A 353 -22.72 -6.69 21.52
C GLY A 353 -23.44 -7.52 20.46
N ASN A 354 -22.91 -8.67 20.02
CA ASN A 354 -23.40 -9.33 18.78
C ASN A 354 -24.01 -10.74 19.00
N ILE A 355 -24.16 -11.21 20.24
CA ILE A 355 -24.70 -12.54 20.55
C ILE A 355 -26.12 -12.42 21.08
N LEU A 356 -27.09 -12.51 20.16
CA LEU A 356 -28.45 -12.09 20.48
C LEU A 356 -29.29 -13.16 21.20
N ARG A 357 -29.04 -14.49 21.02
CA ARG A 357 -29.95 -15.55 21.53
C ARG A 357 -29.29 -16.91 21.79
N GLY A 358 -29.95 -17.74 22.62
CA GLY A 358 -29.69 -19.17 22.79
C GLY A 358 -28.58 -19.56 23.77
N SER A 359 -28.20 -20.84 23.79
CA SER A 359 -27.22 -21.41 24.75
C SER A 359 -25.84 -20.74 24.72
N ARG A 360 -25.49 -20.05 23.63
CA ARG A 360 -24.24 -19.26 23.53
C ARG A 360 -24.30 -18.00 24.40
N ARG A 361 -25.46 -17.32 24.44
CA ARG A 361 -25.73 -16.21 25.36
C ARG A 361 -25.62 -16.66 26.81
N ASP A 362 -26.20 -17.81 27.15
CA ASP A 362 -26.15 -18.34 28.52
C ASP A 362 -24.71 -18.66 28.95
N ARG A 363 -23.89 -19.21 28.06
CA ARG A 363 -22.46 -19.45 28.30
C ARG A 363 -21.69 -18.15 28.54
N LEU A 364 -22.00 -17.08 27.79
CA LEU A 364 -21.40 -15.76 27.98
C LEU A 364 -21.83 -15.14 29.32
N LEU A 365 -23.13 -15.13 29.61
CA LEU A 365 -23.69 -14.58 30.85
C LEU A 365 -23.15 -15.31 32.09
N SER A 366 -22.99 -16.63 31.99
CA SER A 366 -22.42 -17.44 33.08
C SER A 366 -21.02 -16.97 33.47
N LYS A 367 -20.21 -16.44 32.53
CA LYS A 367 -18.87 -15.89 32.84
C LYS A 367 -18.91 -14.65 33.74
N PHE A 368 -19.98 -13.87 33.69
CA PHE A 368 -20.16 -12.71 34.55
C PHE A 368 -20.66 -13.04 35.96
N VAL A 369 -21.16 -14.26 36.17
CA VAL A 369 -21.63 -14.74 37.48
C VAL A 369 -20.55 -15.59 38.18
N GLU A 370 -19.51 -16.01 37.47
CA GLU A 370 -18.36 -16.73 38.04
C GLU A 370 -17.63 -15.88 39.10
N ASN A 371 -17.08 -16.56 40.13
CA ASN A 371 -16.25 -15.98 41.18
C ASN A 371 -16.84 -14.70 41.80
N GLU A 372 -18.04 -14.79 42.35
CA GLU A 372 -18.71 -13.65 43.01
C GLU A 372 -18.89 -12.43 42.10
N CYS A 373 -19.08 -12.66 40.80
CA CYS A 373 -19.21 -11.63 39.80
C CYS A 373 -17.97 -10.74 39.61
N GLU A 374 -16.75 -11.27 39.81
CA GLU A 374 -15.47 -10.55 39.66
C GLU A 374 -15.34 -9.80 38.30
N LYS A 375 -16.02 -10.31 37.25
CA LYS A 375 -16.01 -9.70 35.92
C LYS A 375 -16.85 -8.43 35.87
N ILE A 376 -17.93 -8.37 36.65
CA ILE A 376 -18.75 -7.17 36.82
C ILE A 376 -17.94 -6.12 37.58
N ASP A 377 -17.22 -6.51 38.63
CA ASP A 377 -16.34 -5.60 39.36
C ASP A 377 -15.26 -5.01 38.44
N ARG A 378 -14.61 -5.87 37.64
CA ARG A 378 -13.64 -5.43 36.64
C ARG A 378 -14.26 -4.50 35.60
N LEU A 379 -15.48 -4.79 35.13
CA LEU A 379 -16.19 -3.95 34.18
C LEU A 379 -16.47 -2.56 34.77
N MET A 380 -16.92 -2.51 36.02
CA MET A 380 -17.16 -1.26 36.75
C MET A 380 -15.86 -0.48 37.00
N GLU A 381 -14.76 -1.17 37.34
CA GLU A 381 -13.44 -0.57 37.49
C GLU A 381 -12.98 0.12 36.18
N LEU A 382 -13.10 -0.59 35.05
CA LEU A 382 -12.75 -0.05 33.74
C LEU A 382 -13.68 1.11 33.37
N PHE A 383 -14.99 0.97 33.60
CA PHE A 383 -15.96 2.03 33.34
C PHE A 383 -15.63 3.31 34.09
N ILE A 384 -15.38 3.23 35.40
CA ILE A 384 -15.01 4.38 36.23
C ILE A 384 -13.71 5.00 35.72
N ARG A 385 -12.68 4.18 35.47
CA ARG A 385 -11.38 4.65 34.98
C ARG A 385 -11.51 5.44 33.66
N TYR A 386 -12.19 4.88 32.67
CA TYR A 386 -12.34 5.55 31.36
C TYR A 386 -13.31 6.73 31.43
N SER A 387 -14.39 6.64 32.22
CA SER A 387 -15.28 7.77 32.51
C SER A 387 -14.49 8.95 33.07
N ASP A 388 -13.63 8.71 34.08
CA ASP A 388 -12.89 9.77 34.75
C ASP A 388 -11.82 10.38 33.83
N ARG A 389 -11.15 9.57 33.00
CA ARG A 389 -10.22 10.06 31.96
C ARG A 389 -10.93 10.96 30.94
N VAL A 390 -12.04 10.49 30.38
CA VAL A 390 -12.81 11.26 29.38
C VAL A 390 -13.39 12.53 29.99
N LYS A 391 -13.86 12.49 31.24
CA LYS A 391 -14.33 13.68 31.98
C LYS A 391 -13.21 14.69 32.23
N ALA A 392 -12.05 14.23 32.68
CA ALA A 392 -10.89 15.09 32.93
C ALA A 392 -10.43 15.78 31.65
N GLU A 393 -10.37 15.05 30.53
CA GLU A 393 -10.01 15.65 29.24
C GLU A 393 -11.09 16.60 28.74
N THR A 394 -12.38 16.26 28.89
CA THR A 394 -13.47 17.17 28.54
C THR A 394 -13.37 18.48 29.31
N GLN A 395 -13.12 18.43 30.63
CA GLN A 395 -12.91 19.64 31.45
C GLN A 395 -11.69 20.45 31.01
N ARG A 396 -10.60 19.78 30.60
CA ARG A 396 -9.41 20.44 30.07
C ARG A 396 -9.70 21.17 28.74
N LEU A 397 -10.46 20.54 27.85
CA LEU A 397 -10.88 21.15 26.59
C LEU A 397 -11.81 22.34 26.82
N ASP A 398 -12.76 22.22 27.74
CA ASP A 398 -13.67 23.32 28.10
C ASP A 398 -12.90 24.50 28.73
N ALA A 399 -11.82 24.24 29.48
CA ALA A 399 -10.94 25.27 30.01
C ALA A 399 -10.08 25.96 28.94
N LEU A 400 -9.63 25.24 27.90
CA LEU A 400 -8.90 25.81 26.77
C LEU A 400 -9.79 26.72 25.91
N GLU A 401 -11.06 26.34 25.75
CA GLU A 401 -12.09 27.15 25.08
C GLU A 401 -12.37 28.46 25.83
N LEU A 402 -12.24 28.47 27.16
CA LEU A 402 -12.33 29.67 28.00
C LEU A 402 -11.09 30.59 27.89
N ASP A 403 -9.95 30.06 27.44
CA ASP A 403 -8.68 30.79 27.26
C ASP A 403 -8.53 31.35 25.82
N ASP A 404 -9.63 31.44 25.04
CA ASP A 404 -9.68 31.89 23.64
C ASP A 404 -8.74 31.12 22.68
N LEU A 405 -8.35 29.89 23.04
CA LEU A 405 -7.67 28.97 22.12
C LEU A 405 -8.74 28.21 21.33
N GLU A 406 -9.09 28.72 20.15
CA GLU A 406 -10.01 28.05 19.23
C GLU A 406 -9.43 26.69 18.81
N MET A 407 -10.06 25.61 19.28
CA MET A 407 -9.85 24.26 18.79
C MET A 407 -11.09 23.81 18.02
N ASP A 408 -10.89 23.17 16.87
CA ASP A 408 -12.01 22.66 16.09
C ASP A 408 -12.69 21.45 16.79
N GLU A 409 -13.93 21.15 16.37
CA GLU A 409 -14.73 20.07 16.96
C GLU A 409 -14.14 18.67 16.68
N GLU A 410 -13.40 18.51 15.58
CA GLU A 410 -12.80 17.24 15.17
C GLU A 410 -11.58 16.91 16.05
N GLU A 411 -10.72 17.89 16.32
CA GLU A 411 -9.60 17.82 17.24
C GLU A 411 -10.09 17.54 18.67
N ARG A 412 -11.17 18.21 19.12
CA ARG A 412 -11.80 17.91 20.42
C ARG A 412 -12.31 16.47 20.48
N TYR A 413 -12.91 15.96 19.39
CA TYR A 413 -13.38 14.58 19.34
C TYR A 413 -12.22 13.57 19.36
N ASN A 414 -11.16 13.82 18.60
CA ASN A 414 -9.96 12.99 18.55
C ASN A 414 -9.27 12.90 19.92
N ARG A 415 -9.11 14.01 20.64
CA ARG A 415 -8.56 13.99 22.02
C ARG A 415 -9.44 13.22 23.01
N LYS A 416 -10.77 13.24 22.83
CA LYS A 416 -11.67 12.39 23.62
C LYS A 416 -11.50 10.90 23.28
N LEU A 417 -11.30 10.56 22.00
CA LEU A 417 -10.99 9.19 21.57
C LEU A 417 -9.67 8.68 22.18
N GLU A 418 -8.60 9.49 22.16
CA GLU A 418 -7.31 9.20 22.80
C GLU A 418 -7.44 8.98 24.32
N SER A 419 -8.37 9.70 24.93
CA SER A 419 -8.72 9.53 26.36
C SER A 419 -9.52 8.27 26.66
N GLY A 420 -9.91 7.50 25.63
CA GLY A 420 -10.58 6.20 25.74
C GLY A 420 -12.09 6.26 25.59
N LEU A 421 -12.64 7.28 24.91
CA LEU A 421 -14.08 7.38 24.63
C LEU A 421 -14.63 6.15 23.91
N TYR A 422 -13.90 5.60 22.93
CA TYR A 422 -14.31 4.38 22.22
C TYR A 422 -14.45 3.18 23.18
N THR A 423 -13.47 2.98 24.05
CA THR A 423 -13.50 1.91 25.06
C THR A 423 -14.63 2.11 26.07
N LEU A 424 -14.92 3.35 26.45
CA LEU A 424 -16.05 3.68 27.32
C LEU A 424 -17.39 3.34 26.64
N GLN A 425 -17.57 3.72 25.38
CA GLN A 425 -18.79 3.46 24.61
C GLN A 425 -18.98 1.97 24.28
N GLY A 426 -17.91 1.26 23.89
CA GLY A 426 -17.95 -0.16 23.55
C GLY A 426 -18.29 -1.06 24.74
N ASN A 427 -17.76 -0.76 25.92
CA ASN A 427 -18.12 -1.44 27.15
C ASN A 427 -19.56 -1.12 27.61
N TYR A 428 -20.09 0.06 27.23
CA TYR A 428 -21.44 0.50 27.57
C TYR A 428 -22.52 -0.09 26.64
N MET A 429 -22.25 -0.23 25.33
CA MET A 429 -23.20 -0.82 24.38
C MET A 429 -23.44 -2.33 24.62
N GLY A 430 -22.43 -3.07 25.09
CA GLY A 430 -22.61 -4.47 25.48
C GLY A 430 -23.48 -4.71 26.72
N LEU A 431 -23.84 -3.64 27.46
CA LEU A 431 -24.72 -3.70 28.63
C LEU A 431 -26.18 -3.29 28.32
N HIS A 432 -26.42 -2.66 27.17
CA HIS A 432 -27.73 -2.06 26.84
C HIS A 432 -28.59 -2.93 25.91
N GLU A 433 -28.03 -4.00 25.33
CA GLU A 433 -28.73 -5.08 24.59
C GLU A 433 -28.76 -6.39 25.39
#